data_AF-A0A7C7X223-F1
#
_entry.id   AF-A0A7C7X223-F1
#
_cell.length_a   1.000
_cell.length_b   1.000
_cell.length_c   1.000
_cell.angle_alpha   90.00
_cell.angle_beta   90.00
_cell.angle_gamma   90.00
#
_symmetry.space_group_name_H-M   'P 1'
#
loop_
_entity.id
_entity.type
_entity.pdbx_description
1 polymer ?
#
loop_
_entity_poly.entity_id
_entity_poly.type
_entity_poly.pdbx_seq_one_letter_code
_entity_poly.pdbx_strand_id
1 'polypeptide(L)'
;MNIVNSIHRHEWLKPAGLGLIFVVAVVLTVARGQDSATNAKAKNAKTPNNARSKNDANSVVKSRPQESLVLEFVAKNHGELSPLLQSLKKRQPQQYARAVRELSRVEQRLSSIRDRDEDRYALELKIWQVKSRAEVVAAKLAVSASDELRSQLEKLVAQNLRLRVQLLRRDRRKQQDRLKKLNEQIENFSSPEAIDRQVKILTRSGRTTESPGKRNNVTRNGQASGPKATLNTTTKKTMTKKTTDGNAKLPKSDSEKKKPKQSKK
;
A
#
# COMPACT_ATOMS: atom_id res chain seq x y z
N MET A 1 -40.71 -30.29 -12.76
CA MET A 1 -39.84 -30.86 -11.72
C MET A 1 -38.78 -29.83 -11.37
N ASN A 2 -38.86 -29.31 -10.14
CA ASN A 2 -37.95 -28.33 -9.56
C ASN A 2 -36.71 -29.04 -9.01
N ILE A 3 -35.51 -28.56 -9.33
CA ILE A 3 -34.37 -28.63 -8.40
C ILE A 3 -33.71 -27.25 -8.39
N VAL A 4 -34.16 -26.47 -7.41
CA VAL A 4 -33.43 -25.34 -6.85
C VAL A 4 -32.14 -25.90 -6.27
N ASN A 5 -30.98 -25.41 -6.71
CA ASN A 5 -29.78 -25.52 -5.89
C ASN A 5 -29.19 -24.15 -5.62
N SER A 6 -29.41 -23.74 -4.37
CA SER A 6 -28.92 -22.54 -3.72
C SER A 6 -27.45 -22.74 -3.40
N ILE A 7 -26.56 -22.03 -4.08
CA ILE A 7 -25.15 -21.94 -3.69
C ILE A 7 -24.89 -20.53 -3.19
N HIS A 8 -24.55 -20.50 -1.90
CA HIS A 8 -24.28 -19.32 -1.08
C HIS A 8 -23.27 -18.38 -1.75
N ARG A 9 -23.71 -17.14 -1.97
CA ARG A 9 -22.83 -16.02 -2.29
C ARG A 9 -22.01 -15.69 -1.05
N HIS A 10 -20.74 -16.09 -1.01
CA HIS A 10 -19.78 -15.53 -0.08
C HIS A 10 -19.45 -14.10 -0.52
N GLU A 11 -20.19 -13.15 0.06
CA GLU A 11 -19.85 -11.73 0.12
C GLU A 11 -18.57 -11.51 0.94
N TRP A 12 -17.39 -11.72 0.37
CA TRP A 12 -16.13 -11.22 0.96
C TRP A 12 -15.12 -10.83 -0.12
N LEU A 13 -15.44 -9.76 -0.84
CA LEU A 13 -14.47 -8.90 -1.52
C LEU A 13 -15.13 -7.53 -1.62
N LYS A 14 -15.08 -6.74 -0.54
CA LYS A 14 -15.16 -5.29 -0.72
C LYS A 14 -13.97 -4.93 -1.61
N PRO A 15 -14.15 -4.48 -2.87
CA PRO A 15 -13.05 -3.78 -3.51
C PRO A 15 -12.73 -2.63 -2.57
N ALA A 16 -11.45 -2.46 -2.22
CA ALA A 16 -10.95 -1.16 -1.77
C ALA A 16 -11.06 -0.20 -2.96
N GLY A 17 -12.31 0.09 -3.33
CA GLY A 17 -12.70 1.00 -4.37
C GLY A 17 -12.34 2.39 -3.90
N LEU A 18 -11.59 3.07 -4.76
CA LEU A 18 -11.76 4.49 -5.03
C LEU A 18 -12.25 5.30 -3.82
N GLY A 19 -11.32 5.52 -2.89
CA GLY A 19 -11.36 6.67 -1.99
C GLY A 19 -11.25 7.93 -2.84
N LEU A 20 -12.39 8.34 -3.33
CA LEU A 20 -12.72 9.59 -4.00
C LEU A 20 -12.28 10.75 -3.13
N ILE A 21 -11.23 11.46 -3.55
CA ILE A 21 -10.88 12.75 -2.97
C ILE A 21 -10.57 13.70 -4.11
N PHE A 22 -11.56 14.56 -4.36
CA PHE A 22 -11.47 15.81 -5.07
C PHE A 22 -10.45 16.72 -4.36
N VAL A 23 -9.25 16.89 -4.93
CA VAL A 23 -8.39 18.02 -4.50
C VAL A 23 -8.80 19.31 -5.22
N VAL A 24 -9.62 19.25 -6.29
CA VAL A 24 -9.94 20.46 -7.07
C VAL A 24 -11.42 20.80 -7.29
N ALA A 25 -12.42 19.92 -7.06
CA ALA A 25 -13.83 20.37 -7.18
C ALA A 25 -14.36 21.19 -5.99
N VAL A 26 -13.48 21.67 -5.12
CA VAL A 26 -13.88 22.65 -4.08
C VAL A 26 -13.52 24.08 -4.50
N VAL A 27 -12.92 24.28 -5.68
CA VAL A 27 -12.74 25.64 -6.26
C VAL A 27 -13.98 26.10 -7.06
N LEU A 28 -15.01 25.27 -7.24
CA LEU A 28 -16.15 25.53 -8.14
C LEU A 28 -17.54 25.62 -7.50
N THR A 29 -17.64 25.74 -6.17
CA THR A 29 -18.93 25.92 -5.47
C THR A 29 -19.04 27.23 -4.69
N VAL A 30 -18.61 28.36 -5.27
CA VAL A 30 -19.02 29.71 -4.82
C VAL A 30 -19.21 30.62 -6.03
N ALA A 31 -20.28 30.38 -6.80
CA ALA A 31 -20.88 31.36 -7.73
C ALA A 31 -22.22 30.81 -8.27
N ARG A 32 -23.17 30.51 -7.39
CA ARG A 32 -24.59 30.45 -7.75
C ARG A 32 -25.40 30.66 -6.48
N GLY A 33 -25.80 31.92 -6.29
CA GLY A 33 -26.79 32.28 -5.29
C GLY A 33 -28.11 31.60 -5.60
N GLN A 34 -28.71 31.04 -4.56
CA GLN A 34 -30.14 30.73 -4.51
C GLN A 34 -30.65 31.29 -3.18
N ASP A 35 -30.91 32.58 -3.19
CA ASP A 35 -31.94 33.18 -2.37
C ASP A 35 -33.27 32.79 -2.98
N SER A 36 -34.07 31.99 -2.26
CA SER A 36 -35.52 31.97 -2.36
C SER A 36 -36.07 31.26 -1.13
N ALA A 37 -36.44 32.09 -0.16
CA ALA A 37 -37.29 31.74 0.95
C ALA A 37 -38.72 31.46 0.46
N THR A 38 -39.36 30.40 0.97
CA THR A 38 -40.76 30.44 1.44
C THR A 38 -41.00 29.35 2.49
N ASN A 39 -40.96 29.80 3.74
CA ASN A 39 -41.90 29.50 4.83
C ASN A 39 -42.83 28.27 4.71
N ALA A 40 -42.59 27.25 5.54
CA ALA A 40 -43.67 26.48 6.16
C ALA A 40 -43.27 26.03 7.58
N LYS A 41 -44.14 26.37 8.50
CA LYS A 41 -44.06 26.35 9.96
C LYS A 41 -44.52 25.00 10.49
N ALA A 42 -43.69 24.28 11.26
CA ALA A 42 -44.16 23.27 12.19
C ALA A 42 -43.30 23.31 13.47
N LYS A 43 -44.00 23.39 14.60
CA LYS A 43 -43.46 23.72 15.92
C LYS A 43 -42.95 22.48 16.67
N ASN A 44 -41.98 22.76 17.54
CA ASN A 44 -41.80 22.19 18.89
C ASN A 44 -41.22 20.77 19.06
N ALA A 45 -39.93 20.70 19.40
CA ALA A 45 -39.46 19.90 20.54
C ALA A 45 -38.13 20.47 21.04
N LYS A 46 -38.09 20.77 22.34
CA LYS A 46 -37.00 21.40 23.08
C LYS A 46 -36.08 20.34 23.71
N THR A 47 -34.77 20.62 23.67
CA THR A 47 -33.68 20.18 24.59
C THR A 47 -33.07 18.78 24.40
N PRO A 48 -31.77 18.52 24.75
CA PRO A 48 -30.67 19.42 25.11
C PRO A 48 -29.42 19.33 24.21
N ASN A 49 -28.70 20.44 24.26
CA ASN A 49 -27.28 20.66 24.04
C ASN A 49 -26.38 19.54 24.60
N ASN A 50 -25.60 18.85 23.76
CA ASN A 50 -24.46 18.04 24.23
C ASN A 50 -23.29 18.05 23.22
N ALA A 51 -22.23 18.75 23.64
CA ALA A 51 -20.82 18.47 23.38
C ALA A 51 -20.38 18.09 21.96
N ARG A 52 -20.15 19.10 21.11
CA ARG A 52 -19.16 19.01 20.01
C ARG A 52 -18.34 20.30 19.93
N SER A 53 -17.44 20.49 20.89
CA SER A 53 -16.36 21.47 20.76
C SER A 53 -15.21 21.19 21.74
N LYS A 54 -14.52 20.06 21.57
CA LYS A 54 -13.24 19.80 22.26
C LYS A 54 -12.18 19.07 21.40
N ASN A 55 -12.37 18.98 20.07
CA ASN A 55 -11.41 18.27 19.20
C ASN A 55 -10.59 19.17 18.26
N ASP A 56 -10.86 20.47 18.17
CA ASP A 56 -10.13 21.32 17.22
C ASP A 56 -8.74 21.73 17.75
N ALA A 57 -8.61 21.97 19.06
CA ALA A 57 -7.35 22.43 19.67
C ALA A 57 -6.23 21.37 19.62
N ASN A 58 -6.56 20.08 19.71
CA ASN A 58 -5.55 19.01 19.72
C ASN A 58 -5.12 18.57 18.30
N SER A 59 -5.79 19.05 17.25
CA SER A 59 -5.45 18.76 15.85
C SER A 59 -4.31 19.64 15.32
N VAL A 60 -4.19 20.87 15.85
CA VAL A 60 -3.23 21.87 15.35
C VAL A 60 -1.79 21.47 15.67
N VAL A 61 -1.54 20.92 16.86
CA VAL A 61 -0.18 20.58 17.34
C VAL A 61 0.37 19.32 16.64
N LYS A 62 -0.48 18.33 16.34
CA LYS A 62 -0.08 17.14 15.56
C LYS A 62 0.09 17.41 14.07
N SER A 63 -0.47 18.52 13.55
CA SER A 63 -0.50 18.80 12.12
C SER A 63 0.80 19.37 11.54
N ARG A 64 1.59 20.13 12.33
CA ARG A 64 2.77 20.85 11.79
C ARG A 64 3.86 19.94 11.21
N PRO A 65 4.28 18.84 11.87
CA PRO A 65 5.27 17.92 11.30
C PRO A 65 4.75 17.18 10.06
N GLN A 66 3.43 16.97 10.00
CA GLN A 66 2.76 16.29 8.89
C GLN A 66 2.61 17.23 7.68
N GLU A 67 2.40 18.52 7.91
CA GLU A 67 2.32 19.55 6.86
C GLU A 67 3.64 19.70 6.11
N SER A 68 4.78 19.78 6.81
CA SER A 68 6.09 19.93 6.15
C SER A 68 6.43 18.75 5.24
N LEU A 69 6.19 17.51 5.71
CA LEU A 69 6.40 16.29 4.92
C LEU A 69 5.51 16.27 3.66
N VAL A 70 4.26 16.69 3.79
CA VAL A 70 3.33 16.80 2.65
C VAL A 70 3.83 17.84 1.64
N LEU A 71 4.27 19.00 2.11
CA LEU A 71 4.78 20.05 1.22
C LEU A 71 6.06 19.62 0.51
N GLU A 72 6.95 18.90 1.17
CA GLU A 72 8.14 18.31 0.55
C GLU A 72 7.76 17.26 -0.49
N PHE A 73 6.83 16.36 -0.14
CA PHE A 73 6.30 15.35 -1.06
C PHE A 73 5.71 15.98 -2.33
N VAL A 74 4.93 17.05 -2.18
CA VAL A 74 4.35 17.78 -3.31
C VAL A 74 5.44 18.48 -4.11
N ALA A 75 6.37 19.19 -3.47
CA ALA A 75 7.46 19.89 -4.16
C ALA A 75 8.32 18.93 -5.01
N LYS A 76 8.62 17.74 -4.47
CA LYS A 76 9.42 16.73 -5.15
C LYS A 76 8.71 16.08 -6.35
N ASN A 77 7.40 15.86 -6.25
CA ASN A 77 6.68 15.04 -7.23
C ASN A 77 5.74 15.82 -8.16
N HIS A 78 5.25 16.99 -7.73
CA HIS A 78 4.28 17.81 -8.47
C HIS A 78 4.37 19.30 -8.10
N GLY A 79 5.38 19.99 -8.62
CA GLY A 79 5.64 21.40 -8.30
C GLY A 79 4.49 22.38 -8.58
N GLU A 80 3.62 22.11 -9.57
CA GLU A 80 2.46 22.97 -9.88
C GLU A 80 1.41 23.03 -8.74
N LEU A 81 1.39 22.06 -7.82
CA LEU A 81 0.45 22.07 -6.69
C LEU A 81 0.93 22.99 -5.56
N SER A 82 2.24 23.23 -5.43
CA SER A 82 2.80 24.08 -4.40
C SER A 82 2.22 25.50 -4.39
N PRO A 83 2.19 26.26 -5.52
CA PRO A 83 1.58 27.59 -5.54
C PRO A 83 0.07 27.56 -5.29
N LEU A 84 -0.63 26.51 -5.73
CA LEU A 84 -2.06 26.34 -5.47
C LEU A 84 -2.35 26.18 -3.98
N LEU A 85 -1.57 25.33 -3.29
CA LEU A 85 -1.69 25.15 -1.83
C LEU A 85 -1.37 26.44 -1.07
N GLN A 86 -0.38 27.22 -1.50
CA GLN A 86 -0.07 28.51 -0.88
C GLN A 86 -1.20 29.52 -1.05
N SER A 87 -1.83 29.59 -2.22
CA SER A 87 -3.00 30.44 -2.46
C SER A 87 -4.19 30.01 -1.60
N LEU A 88 -4.42 28.70 -1.52
CA LEU A 88 -5.48 28.10 -0.71
C LEU A 88 -5.28 28.40 0.78
N LYS A 89 -4.03 28.34 1.28
CA LYS A 89 -3.70 28.67 2.68
C LYS A 89 -4.12 30.10 3.06
N LYS A 90 -3.98 31.06 2.14
CA LYS A 90 -4.32 32.48 2.37
C LYS A 90 -5.81 32.77 2.24
N ARG A 91 -6.46 32.24 1.20
CA ARG A 91 -7.85 32.59 0.84
C ARG A 91 -8.88 31.68 1.51
N GLN A 92 -8.51 30.44 1.78
CA GLN A 92 -9.41 29.32 2.04
C GLN A 92 -8.76 28.30 3.01
N PRO A 93 -8.51 28.71 4.27
CA PRO A 93 -7.72 27.92 5.22
C PRO A 93 -8.36 26.57 5.58
N GLN A 94 -9.69 26.47 5.56
CA GLN A 94 -10.38 25.20 5.79
C GLN A 94 -10.15 24.20 4.64
N GLN A 95 -10.21 24.68 3.39
CA GLN A 95 -9.92 23.87 2.21
C GLN A 95 -8.45 23.46 2.19
N TYR A 96 -7.54 24.35 2.61
CA TYR A 96 -6.14 24.03 2.79
C TYR A 96 -5.92 22.87 3.77
N ALA A 97 -6.50 22.95 4.97
CA ALA A 97 -6.38 21.88 5.97
C ALA A 97 -6.91 20.54 5.45
N ARG A 98 -8.00 20.55 4.66
CA ARG A 98 -8.53 19.36 3.98
C ARG A 98 -7.52 18.83 2.95
N ALA A 99 -7.02 19.68 2.06
CA ALA A 99 -6.06 19.28 1.03
C ALA A 99 -4.79 18.66 1.63
N VAL A 100 -4.22 19.27 2.68
CA VAL A 100 -3.03 18.74 3.38
C VAL A 100 -3.31 17.37 4.00
N ARG A 101 -4.47 17.19 4.65
CA ARG A 101 -4.86 15.90 5.24
C ARG A 101 -4.94 14.80 4.18
N GLU A 102 -5.49 15.11 3.02
CA GLU A 102 -5.65 14.14 1.94
C GLU A 102 -4.33 13.81 1.27
N LEU A 103 -3.49 14.81 1.02
CA LEU A 103 -2.13 14.59 0.53
C LEU A 103 -1.29 13.78 1.50
N SER A 104 -1.49 13.95 2.81
CA SER A 104 -0.81 13.12 3.80
C SER A 104 -1.26 11.65 3.72
N ARG A 105 -2.54 11.36 3.50
CA ARG A 105 -3.00 9.98 3.29
C ARG A 105 -2.40 9.36 2.03
N VAL A 106 -2.25 10.15 0.97
CA VAL A 106 -1.59 9.71 -0.26
C VAL A 106 -0.11 9.40 0.00
N GLU A 107 0.62 10.30 0.66
CA GLU A 107 2.02 10.10 1.02
C GLU A 107 2.18 8.84 1.86
N GLN A 108 1.39 8.67 2.92
CA GLN A 108 1.41 7.50 3.80
C GLN A 108 1.09 6.19 3.06
N ARG A 109 0.11 6.23 2.15
CA ARG A 109 -0.22 5.09 1.32
C ARG A 109 0.97 4.73 0.41
N LEU A 110 1.55 5.71 -0.27
CA LEU A 110 2.66 5.49 -1.20
C LEU A 110 3.92 5.03 -0.47
N SER A 111 4.25 5.59 0.69
CA SER A 111 5.38 5.14 1.51
C SER A 111 5.18 3.69 1.98
N SER A 112 3.97 3.34 2.43
CA SER A 112 3.67 1.94 2.81
C SER A 112 3.77 0.94 1.64
N ILE A 113 3.51 1.40 0.40
CA ILE A 113 3.70 0.58 -0.80
C ILE A 113 5.19 0.45 -1.09
N ARG A 114 5.96 1.54 -1.01
CA ARG A 114 7.41 1.55 -1.25
C ARG A 114 8.13 0.53 -0.36
N ASP A 115 7.77 0.47 0.92
CA ASP A 115 8.41 -0.43 1.88
C ASP A 115 8.17 -1.92 1.56
N ARG A 116 7.09 -2.25 0.84
CA ARG A 116 6.72 -3.62 0.49
C ARG A 116 7.11 -4.00 -0.93
N ASP A 117 7.08 -3.02 -1.83
CA ASP A 117 7.07 -3.27 -3.26
C ASP A 117 7.45 -2.02 -4.08
N GLU A 118 8.75 -1.83 -4.32
CA GLU A 118 9.32 -0.66 -4.99
C GLU A 118 8.81 -0.48 -6.44
N ASP A 119 8.70 -1.57 -7.19
CA ASP A 119 8.16 -1.55 -8.56
C ASP A 119 6.71 -1.05 -8.58
N ARG A 120 5.92 -1.45 -7.58
CA ARG A 120 4.53 -1.00 -7.45
C ARG A 120 4.48 0.48 -7.14
N TYR A 121 5.35 0.91 -6.22
CA TYR A 121 5.45 2.30 -5.81
C TYR A 121 5.74 3.20 -7.01
N ALA A 122 6.69 2.83 -7.88
CA ALA A 122 7.03 3.62 -9.06
C ALA A 122 5.83 3.82 -10.01
N LEU A 123 4.99 2.79 -10.20
CA LEU A 123 3.77 2.90 -11.03
C LEU A 123 2.68 3.73 -10.35
N GLU A 124 2.40 3.48 -9.07
CA GLU A 124 1.39 4.21 -8.30
C GLU A 124 1.74 5.70 -8.18
N LEU A 125 3.02 6.03 -7.99
CA LEU A 125 3.51 7.40 -7.96
C LEU A 125 3.26 8.12 -9.30
N LYS A 126 3.60 7.46 -10.43
CA LYS A 126 3.32 8.01 -11.78
C LYS A 126 1.82 8.19 -12.02
N ILE A 127 1.00 7.23 -11.60
CA ILE A 127 -0.47 7.32 -11.70
C ILE A 127 -0.95 8.54 -10.93
N TRP A 128 -0.46 8.74 -9.70
CA TRP A 128 -0.82 9.90 -8.88
C TRP A 128 -0.39 11.22 -9.53
N GLN A 129 0.85 11.32 -10.02
CA GLN A 129 1.37 12.52 -10.69
C GLN A 129 0.53 12.90 -11.92
N VAL A 130 0.26 11.94 -12.81
CA VAL A 130 -0.53 12.18 -14.02
C VAL A 130 -1.97 12.57 -13.67
N LYS A 131 -2.57 11.91 -12.68
CA LYS A 131 -3.92 12.24 -12.20
C LYS A 131 -3.97 13.67 -11.63
N SER A 132 -3.01 14.04 -10.78
CA SER A 132 -2.92 15.37 -10.20
C SER A 132 -2.84 16.46 -11.28
N ARG A 133 -2.00 16.24 -12.31
CA ARG A 133 -1.90 17.17 -13.46
C ARG A 133 -3.22 17.27 -14.22
N ALA A 134 -3.89 16.13 -14.45
CA ALA A 134 -5.19 16.11 -15.12
C ALA A 134 -6.25 16.92 -14.35
N GLU A 135 -6.26 16.84 -13.02
CA GLU A 135 -7.18 17.64 -12.19
C GLU A 135 -6.89 19.14 -12.28
N VAL A 136 -5.61 19.54 -12.32
CA VAL A 136 -5.23 20.95 -12.52
C VAL A 136 -5.67 21.44 -13.90
N VAL A 137 -5.43 20.66 -14.96
CA VAL A 137 -5.85 21.02 -16.33
C VAL A 137 -7.38 21.09 -16.43
N ALA A 138 -8.10 20.14 -15.84
CA ALA A 138 -9.56 20.14 -15.81
C ALA A 138 -10.11 21.38 -15.10
N ALA A 139 -9.48 21.82 -14.00
CA ALA A 139 -9.88 23.04 -13.31
C ALA A 139 -9.62 24.31 -14.13
N LYS A 140 -8.47 24.38 -14.82
CA LYS A 140 -8.19 25.47 -15.77
C LYS A 140 -9.21 25.49 -16.92
N LEU A 141 -9.59 24.31 -17.43
CA LEU A 141 -10.59 24.17 -18.48
C LEU A 141 -11.98 24.62 -18.01
N ALA A 142 -12.32 24.39 -16.75
CA ALA A 142 -13.59 24.84 -16.18
C ALA A 142 -13.66 26.38 -16.03
N VAL A 143 -12.52 27.05 -15.90
CA VAL A 143 -12.44 28.52 -15.87
C VAL A 143 -12.29 29.11 -17.28
N SER A 144 -11.66 28.39 -18.21
CA SER A 144 -11.38 28.84 -19.56
C SER A 144 -11.64 27.72 -20.57
N ALA A 145 -12.64 27.92 -21.44
CA ALA A 145 -12.94 26.98 -22.52
C ALA A 145 -11.85 27.07 -23.61
N SER A 146 -10.83 26.22 -23.49
CA SER A 146 -9.69 26.15 -24.42
C SER A 146 -9.57 24.74 -24.99
N ASP A 147 -9.56 24.63 -26.32
CA ASP A 147 -9.36 23.35 -27.02
C ASP A 147 -7.97 22.76 -26.75
N GLU A 148 -6.97 23.60 -26.49
CA GLU A 148 -5.63 23.15 -26.12
C GLU A 148 -5.65 22.45 -24.74
N LEU A 149 -6.30 23.06 -23.74
CA LEU A 149 -6.46 22.43 -22.42
C LEU A 149 -7.26 21.12 -22.51
N ARG A 150 -8.26 21.06 -23.40
CA ARG A 150 -9.02 19.84 -23.65
C ARG A 150 -8.12 18.73 -24.23
N SER A 151 -7.33 19.05 -25.26
CA SER A 151 -6.38 18.08 -25.85
C SER A 151 -5.32 17.62 -24.83
N GLN A 152 -4.82 18.53 -23.99
CA GLN A 152 -3.89 18.19 -22.91
C GLN A 152 -4.55 17.25 -21.88
N LEU A 153 -5.80 17.51 -21.48
CA LEU A 153 -6.54 16.65 -20.57
C LEU A 153 -6.73 15.25 -21.15
N GLU A 154 -7.12 15.13 -22.42
CA GLU A 154 -7.28 13.84 -23.11
C GLU A 154 -5.98 13.03 -23.10
N LYS A 155 -4.84 13.66 -23.39
CA LYS A 155 -3.51 13.02 -23.33
C LYS A 155 -3.18 12.52 -21.92
N LEU A 156 -3.43 13.32 -20.89
CA LEU A 156 -3.18 12.93 -19.50
C LEU A 156 -4.10 11.79 -19.04
N VAL A 157 -5.37 11.81 -19.42
CA VAL A 157 -6.32 10.72 -19.12
C VAL A 157 -5.88 9.43 -19.82
N ALA A 158 -5.53 9.49 -21.11
CA ALA A 158 -5.02 8.34 -21.84
C ALA A 158 -3.76 7.77 -21.20
N GLN A 159 -2.83 8.64 -20.79
CA GLN A 159 -1.62 8.23 -20.06
C GLN A 159 -1.97 7.56 -18.71
N ASN A 160 -2.92 8.11 -17.94
CA ASN A 160 -3.35 7.53 -16.67
C ASN A 160 -3.90 6.10 -16.87
N LEU A 161 -4.76 5.92 -17.87
CA LEU A 161 -5.35 4.62 -18.19
C LEU A 161 -4.28 3.61 -18.61
N ARG A 162 -3.31 4.02 -19.45
CA ARG A 162 -2.16 3.17 -19.82
C ARG A 162 -1.37 2.72 -18.59
N LEU A 163 -1.09 3.62 -17.65
CA LEU A 163 -0.38 3.28 -16.41
C LEU A 163 -1.18 2.32 -15.52
N ARG A 164 -2.51 2.50 -15.42
CA ARG A 164 -3.38 1.56 -14.69
C ARG A 164 -3.37 0.17 -15.32
N VAL A 165 -3.41 0.08 -16.65
CA VAL A 165 -3.28 -1.20 -17.36
C VAL A 165 -1.93 -1.85 -17.05
N GLN A 166 -0.83 -1.09 -17.02
CA GLN A 166 0.49 -1.63 -16.65
C GLN A 166 0.51 -2.18 -15.23
N LEU A 167 -0.06 -1.44 -14.26
CA LEU A 167 -0.19 -1.89 -12.87
C LEU A 167 -1.01 -3.17 -12.77
N LEU A 168 -2.16 -3.24 -13.43
CA LEU A 168 -3.02 -4.44 -13.41
C LEU A 168 -2.35 -5.65 -14.09
N ARG A 169 -1.64 -5.45 -15.20
CA ARG A 169 -0.89 -6.53 -15.88
C ARG A 169 0.20 -7.11 -14.98
N ARG A 170 0.87 -6.24 -14.21
CA ARG A 170 1.87 -6.65 -13.22
C ARG A 170 1.23 -7.43 -12.09
N ASP A 171 0.15 -6.92 -11.51
CA ASP A 171 -0.55 -7.60 -10.42
C ASP A 171 -1.08 -8.96 -10.88
N ARG A 172 -1.60 -9.05 -12.11
CA ARG A 172 -1.97 -10.32 -12.75
C ARG A 172 -0.81 -11.32 -12.76
N ARG A 173 0.40 -10.91 -13.19
CA ARG A 173 1.59 -11.78 -13.19
C ARG A 173 1.90 -12.31 -11.79
N LYS A 174 1.93 -11.45 -10.77
CA LYS A 174 2.16 -11.88 -9.38
C LYS A 174 1.11 -12.90 -8.91
N GLN A 175 -0.16 -12.72 -9.27
CA GLN A 175 -1.19 -13.69 -8.92
C GLN A 175 -1.02 -15.02 -9.68
N GLN A 176 -0.64 -14.98 -10.95
CA GLN A 176 -0.33 -16.18 -11.74
C GLN A 176 0.83 -16.98 -11.13
N ASP A 177 1.90 -16.31 -10.69
CA ASP A 177 3.02 -16.97 -10.02
C ASP A 177 2.59 -17.63 -8.70
N ARG A 178 1.69 -16.97 -7.94
CA ARG A 178 1.13 -17.54 -6.71
C ARG A 178 0.24 -18.75 -7.00
N LEU A 179 -0.60 -18.66 -8.03
CA LEU A 179 -1.46 -19.77 -8.46
C LEU A 179 -0.61 -20.98 -8.89
N LYS A 180 0.48 -20.76 -9.63
CA LYS A 180 1.40 -21.83 -10.02
C LYS A 180 1.95 -22.56 -8.79
N LYS A 181 2.45 -21.83 -7.79
CA LYS A 181 2.96 -22.42 -6.54
C LYS A 181 1.88 -23.17 -5.75
N LEU A 182 0.66 -22.64 -5.71
CA LEU A 182 -0.46 -23.32 -5.06
C LEU A 182 -0.82 -24.62 -5.78
N ASN A 183 -0.80 -24.63 -7.12
CA ASN A 183 -1.03 -25.83 -7.91
C ASN A 183 0.07 -26.88 -7.68
N GLU A 184 1.34 -26.47 -7.65
CA GLU A 184 2.47 -27.36 -7.29
C GLU A 184 2.27 -27.96 -5.88
N GLN A 185 1.76 -27.18 -4.91
CA GLN A 185 1.44 -27.69 -3.58
C GLN A 185 0.29 -28.70 -3.62
N ILE A 186 -0.79 -28.41 -4.34
CA ILE A 186 -1.93 -29.33 -4.50
C ILE A 186 -1.46 -30.65 -5.11
N GLU A 187 -0.65 -30.61 -6.16
CA GLU A 187 -0.10 -31.80 -6.81
C GLU A 187 0.77 -32.60 -5.85
N ASN A 188 1.68 -31.92 -5.12
CA ASN A 188 2.51 -32.55 -4.10
C ASN A 188 1.67 -33.27 -3.04
N PHE A 189 0.56 -32.69 -2.56
CA PHE A 189 -0.32 -33.33 -1.57
C PHE A 189 -1.29 -34.36 -2.15
N SER A 190 -1.60 -34.30 -3.44
CA SER A 190 -2.50 -35.23 -4.12
C SER A 190 -1.78 -36.45 -4.68
N SER A 191 -0.45 -36.44 -4.69
CA SER A 191 0.38 -37.56 -5.14
C SER A 191 0.18 -38.80 -4.26
N PRO A 192 0.09 -40.01 -4.83
CA PRO A 192 0.02 -41.24 -4.05
C PRO A 192 1.23 -41.39 -3.10
N GLU A 193 2.41 -40.90 -3.50
CA GLU A 193 3.58 -40.91 -2.62
C GLU A 193 3.42 -39.98 -1.41
N ALA A 194 2.62 -38.92 -1.49
CA ALA A 194 2.30 -38.11 -0.31
C ALA A 194 1.39 -38.84 0.68
N ILE A 195 0.44 -39.63 0.18
CA ILE A 195 -0.38 -40.51 1.02
C ILE A 195 0.52 -41.52 1.73
N ASP A 196 1.39 -42.21 0.99
CA ASP A 196 2.30 -43.20 1.56
C ASP A 196 3.27 -42.61 2.59
N ARG A 197 3.81 -41.41 2.30
CA ARG A 197 4.64 -40.66 3.26
C ARG A 197 3.86 -40.37 4.54
N GLN A 198 2.61 -39.94 4.44
CA GLN A 198 1.78 -39.64 5.61
C GLN A 198 1.45 -40.90 6.41
N VAL A 199 1.10 -42.00 5.75
CA VAL A 199 0.88 -43.31 6.39
C VAL A 199 2.14 -43.77 7.12
N LYS A 200 3.32 -43.64 6.49
CA LYS A 200 4.61 -44.00 7.09
C LYS A 200 4.95 -43.14 8.31
N ILE A 201 4.68 -41.83 8.29
CA ILE A 201 4.88 -40.94 9.44
C ILE A 201 4.00 -41.38 10.62
N LEU A 202 2.70 -41.59 10.38
CA LEU A 202 1.74 -41.95 11.43
C LEU A 202 2.00 -43.35 12.02
N THR A 203 2.35 -44.32 11.17
CA THR A 203 2.68 -45.69 11.62
C THR A 203 4.03 -45.76 12.34
N ARG A 204 4.99 -44.89 12.01
CA ARG A 204 6.27 -44.81 12.73
C ARG A 204 6.11 -44.22 14.13
N SER A 205 5.24 -43.23 14.32
CA SER A 205 4.94 -42.68 15.66
C SER A 205 4.14 -43.63 16.55
N GLY A 206 3.31 -44.51 15.96
CA GLY A 206 2.60 -45.55 16.72
C GLY A 206 3.49 -46.71 17.18
N ARG A 207 4.65 -46.93 16.54
CA ARG A 207 5.61 -47.99 16.89
C ARG A 207 6.61 -47.59 17.97
N THR A 208 6.75 -46.30 18.29
CA THR A 208 7.72 -45.84 19.31
C THR A 208 7.22 -45.94 20.75
N THR A 209 5.97 -46.33 20.98
CA THR A 209 5.39 -46.53 22.33
C THR A 209 5.45 -47.98 22.82
N GLU A 210 5.92 -48.91 21.99
CA GLU A 210 6.14 -50.31 22.37
C GLU A 210 7.64 -50.64 22.32
N SER A 211 8.40 -50.11 23.28
CA SER A 211 9.65 -50.74 23.67
C SER A 211 9.56 -51.10 25.16
N PRO A 212 9.22 -52.36 25.49
CA PRO A 212 9.26 -52.86 26.85
C PRO A 212 10.70 -53.18 27.24
N GLY A 213 11.21 -52.48 28.26
CA GLY A 213 12.17 -53.03 29.22
C GLY A 213 13.61 -53.26 28.75
N LYS A 214 14.49 -52.30 29.04
CA LYS A 214 15.72 -52.63 29.75
C LYS A 214 16.08 -51.53 30.73
N ARG A 215 15.60 -51.71 31.96
CA ARG A 215 16.32 -51.23 33.15
C ARG A 215 17.73 -51.80 33.06
N ASN A 216 18.73 -50.92 33.06
CA ASN A 216 19.98 -51.20 33.75
C ASN A 216 20.41 -49.90 34.44
N ASN A 217 20.23 -49.91 35.74
CA ASN A 217 20.85 -49.01 36.68
C ASN A 217 22.36 -49.28 36.67
N VAL A 218 23.17 -48.30 36.25
CA VAL A 218 24.53 -48.16 36.75
C VAL A 218 24.73 -46.69 37.10
N THR A 219 24.64 -46.44 38.40
CA THR A 219 25.08 -45.26 39.12
C THR A 219 26.57 -44.97 38.90
N ARG A 220 26.90 -43.67 38.95
CA ARG A 220 28.17 -42.98 39.23
C ARG A 220 28.71 -42.25 38.00
N ASN A 221 29.11 -40.98 38.06
CA ASN A 221 29.14 -39.94 39.09
C ASN A 221 29.68 -38.72 38.33
N GLY A 222 29.15 -37.51 38.53
CA GLY A 222 29.80 -36.32 37.96
C GLY A 222 28.89 -35.18 37.51
N GLN A 223 28.40 -34.45 38.51
CA GLN A 223 28.52 -32.99 38.56
C GLN A 223 27.55 -32.12 37.73
N ALA A 224 26.89 -31.25 38.51
CA ALA A 224 26.46 -29.89 38.20
C ALA A 224 24.99 -29.65 37.81
N SER A 225 24.28 -29.22 38.85
CA SER A 225 23.50 -27.98 38.87
C SER A 225 22.05 -28.04 38.37
N GLY A 226 21.16 -27.80 39.34
CA GLY A 226 19.72 -27.79 39.23
C GLY A 226 19.10 -26.57 38.50
N PRO A 227 17.80 -26.32 38.73
CA PRO A 227 16.84 -26.23 37.62
C PRO A 227 16.30 -24.82 37.43
N LYS A 228 15.86 -24.49 36.20
CA LYS A 228 14.74 -23.55 36.02
C LYS A 228 13.81 -24.04 34.91
N ALA A 229 12.57 -24.28 35.32
CA ALA A 229 11.39 -24.33 34.48
C ALA A 229 11.32 -23.10 33.57
N THR A 230 10.79 -23.24 32.36
CA THR A 230 9.50 -22.60 32.00
C THR A 230 9.03 -22.98 30.60
N LEU A 231 7.72 -23.18 30.58
CA LEU A 231 6.76 -23.22 29.49
C LEU A 231 6.85 -21.99 28.54
N ASN A 232 6.46 -22.22 27.29
CA ASN A 232 5.65 -21.34 26.42
C ASN A 232 6.27 -20.33 25.43
N THR A 233 5.57 -20.29 24.27
CA THR A 233 5.16 -19.15 23.43
C THR A 233 6.05 -18.62 22.29
N THR A 234 5.52 -18.84 21.09
CA THR A 234 5.27 -17.92 19.95
C THR A 234 5.93 -16.53 19.92
N THR A 235 6.38 -16.20 18.71
CA THR A 235 6.39 -14.88 18.02
C THR A 235 7.59 -13.95 18.13
N LYS A 236 8.10 -13.61 16.93
CA LYS A 236 8.60 -12.30 16.46
C LYS A 236 9.85 -11.70 17.13
N LYS A 237 10.78 -11.24 16.27
CA LYS A 237 11.20 -9.83 16.05
C LYS A 237 12.72 -9.68 15.79
N THR A 238 13.03 -9.25 14.57
CA THR A 238 13.94 -8.12 14.22
C THR A 238 15.42 -8.08 14.62
N MET A 239 16.23 -8.06 13.55
CA MET A 239 17.17 -7.00 13.14
C MET A 239 18.56 -6.80 13.82
N THR A 240 19.57 -6.85 12.92
CA THR A 240 20.67 -5.90 12.66
C THR A 240 21.88 -5.81 13.60
N LYS A 241 23.07 -6.15 13.05
CA LYS A 241 24.30 -5.33 12.87
C LYS A 241 25.44 -6.29 12.45
N LYS A 242 26.05 -6.18 11.26
CA LYS A 242 27.10 -5.23 10.79
C LYS A 242 28.43 -5.34 11.54
N THR A 243 29.37 -6.10 10.96
CA THR A 243 30.84 -5.85 10.96
C THR A 243 31.45 -6.75 9.87
N THR A 244 31.78 -6.20 8.70
CA THR A 244 33.12 -5.75 8.30
C THR A 244 34.06 -6.92 8.02
N ASP A 245 34.13 -7.35 6.77
CA ASP A 245 35.36 -7.93 6.23
C ASP A 245 35.51 -7.49 4.78
N GLY A 246 36.21 -6.36 4.63
CA GLY A 246 36.64 -5.79 3.36
C GLY A 246 38.13 -5.61 3.44
N ASN A 247 38.88 -6.70 3.29
CA ASN A 247 40.32 -6.61 3.10
C ASN A 247 40.63 -6.49 1.61
N ALA A 248 41.41 -5.46 1.31
CA ALA A 248 41.76 -4.98 -0.01
C ALA A 248 42.68 -5.95 -0.76
N LYS A 249 42.47 -6.10 -2.08
CA LYS A 249 43.55 -6.29 -3.05
C LYS A 249 43.14 -5.95 -4.48
N LEU A 250 43.42 -4.71 -4.88
CA LEU A 250 43.98 -4.38 -6.20
C LEU A 250 45.44 -3.97 -5.94
N PRO A 251 46.38 -3.94 -6.93
CA PRO A 251 46.18 -3.89 -8.38
C PRO A 251 47.14 -4.78 -9.22
N LYS A 252 46.86 -4.87 -10.53
CA LYS A 252 47.77 -4.73 -11.69
C LYS A 252 46.91 -5.01 -12.95
N SER A 253 46.55 -3.99 -13.74
CA SER A 253 47.37 -3.44 -14.83
C SER A 253 47.85 -4.53 -15.77
N ASP A 254 47.13 -4.76 -16.87
CA ASP A 254 47.78 -4.77 -18.18
C ASP A 254 46.79 -4.43 -19.30
N SER A 255 47.34 -3.64 -20.20
CA SER A 255 46.83 -3.05 -21.43
C SER A 255 46.49 -4.10 -22.49
N GLU A 256 45.39 -3.91 -23.24
CA GLU A 256 45.51 -4.02 -24.69
C GLU A 256 44.41 -3.29 -25.49
N LYS A 257 44.90 -2.57 -26.50
CA LYS A 257 44.19 -1.78 -27.51
C LYS A 257 43.32 -2.68 -28.39
N LYS A 258 42.13 -2.19 -28.80
CA LYS A 258 41.65 -2.37 -30.19
C LYS A 258 40.68 -1.26 -30.61
N LYS A 259 41.10 -0.52 -31.65
CA LYS A 259 40.40 0.57 -32.34
C LYS A 259 39.15 0.08 -33.08
N PRO A 260 38.18 0.97 -33.36
CA PRO A 260 37.02 0.69 -34.21
C PRO A 260 37.36 0.87 -35.70
N LYS A 261 36.86 -0.01 -36.57
CA LYS A 261 36.77 0.24 -38.01
C LYS A 261 35.35 0.71 -38.34
N GLN A 262 35.26 1.97 -38.77
CA GLN A 262 34.15 2.48 -39.57
C GLN A 262 34.15 1.77 -40.93
N SER A 263 32.98 1.40 -41.43
CA SER A 263 32.78 1.10 -42.85
C SER A 263 31.64 1.95 -43.37
N LYS A 264 32.01 2.96 -44.16
CA LYS A 264 31.14 3.61 -45.13
C LYS A 264 31.15 2.76 -46.41
N LYS A 265 29.98 2.43 -46.93
CA LYS A 265 29.64 2.52 -48.36
C LYS A 265 28.13 2.46 -48.48
#